data_AF-A0A946CEF8-F1
#
_entry.id   AF-A0A946CEF8-F1
#
_cell.length_a   1.000
_cell.length_b   1.000
_cell.length_c   1.000
_cell.angle_alpha   90.00
_cell.angle_beta   90.00
_cell.angle_gamma   90.00
#
_symmetry.space_group_name_H-M   'P 1'
#
loop_
_entity.id
_entity.type
_entity.pdbx_description
1 polymer ?
#
loop_
_entity_poly.entity_id
_entity_poly.type
_entity_poly.pdbx_seq_one_letter_code
_entity_poly.pdbx_strand_id
1 'polypeptide(L)'
;MNTKRALFFAAVFIFNLSVKLRGQDVPPLELTMEGNSMTFQLKSGDLSESWILQQSSDGAKWTDLVPLEGSRDMVGFGVKADRATLGIGDLEKVFFRAKKFSLNEEVKQKYLAALARWDEFNLTNYSYLVNSNQGMISYEARYTVVDGEVTEVETILAWPPFFEPPPSRTIEDWFATVASAIDQNAVTIEIDWNSELGYPESGFIDISRMLADEERGWTISEITPLE
;
A
#
# COMPACT_ATOMS: atom_id res chain seq x y z
N MET A 1 66.24 -14.63 -12.03
CA MET A 1 64.93 -14.22 -12.59
C MET A 1 63.89 -14.48 -11.51
N ASN A 2 63.56 -13.47 -10.70
CA ASN A 2 62.61 -13.58 -9.59
C ASN A 2 61.60 -12.43 -9.74
N THR A 3 60.39 -12.76 -10.18
CA THR A 3 59.24 -11.85 -10.28
C THR A 3 58.72 -11.54 -8.88
N LYS A 4 58.85 -10.27 -8.46
CA LYS A 4 58.21 -9.76 -7.24
C LYS A 4 56.71 -9.61 -7.46
N ARG A 5 55.93 -10.12 -6.50
CA ARG A 5 54.49 -9.87 -6.32
C ARG A 5 54.20 -8.37 -6.20
N ALA A 6 53.07 -7.94 -6.74
CA ALA A 6 52.35 -6.76 -6.28
C ALA A 6 50.92 -7.21 -5.92
N LEU A 7 50.62 -7.29 -4.61
CA LEU A 7 49.25 -7.32 -4.13
C LEU A 7 48.75 -5.87 -4.06
N PHE A 8 47.71 -5.56 -4.82
CA PHE A 8 46.94 -4.32 -4.63
C PHE A 8 45.97 -4.54 -3.47
N PHE A 9 46.14 -3.79 -2.38
CA PHE A 9 45.11 -3.64 -1.36
C PHE A 9 44.17 -2.52 -1.81
N ALA A 10 42.93 -2.87 -2.14
CA ALA A 10 41.85 -1.89 -2.27
C ALA A 10 41.38 -1.52 -0.86
N ALA A 11 41.68 -0.30 -0.42
CA ALA A 11 41.17 0.24 0.82
C ALA A 11 39.72 0.70 0.59
N VAL A 12 38.77 -0.04 1.16
CA VAL A 12 37.36 0.37 1.25
C VAL A 12 37.26 1.40 2.37
N PHE A 13 37.02 2.66 2.02
CA PHE A 13 36.69 3.71 3.00
C PHE A 13 35.19 3.65 3.30
N ILE A 14 34.83 3.05 4.44
CA ILE A 14 33.47 3.10 4.98
C ILE A 14 33.34 4.40 5.80
N PHE A 15 32.74 5.44 5.23
CA PHE A 15 32.34 6.62 6.01
C PHE A 15 31.01 6.36 6.70
N ASN A 16 31.05 6.03 8.00
CA ASN A 16 29.87 6.08 8.85
C ASN A 16 29.64 7.54 9.30
N LEU A 17 28.82 8.29 8.55
CA LEU A 17 28.42 9.64 8.95
C LEU A 17 27.10 9.58 9.73
N SER A 18 27.18 9.37 11.05
CA SER A 18 26.02 9.44 11.94
C SER A 18 25.81 10.87 12.44
N VAL A 19 25.09 11.71 11.68
CA VAL A 19 24.66 13.03 12.17
C VAL A 19 23.42 12.86 13.03
N LYS A 20 23.58 12.80 14.36
CA LYS A 20 22.46 12.90 15.31
C LYS A 20 22.12 14.38 15.54
N LEU A 21 21.17 14.91 14.77
CA LEU A 21 20.50 16.17 15.12
C LEU A 21 19.54 15.90 16.29
N ARG A 22 19.83 16.47 17.47
CA ARG A 22 18.96 16.40 18.65
C ARG A 22 17.61 17.07 18.34
N GLY A 23 16.50 16.36 18.58
CA GLY A 23 15.17 16.97 18.77
C GLY A 23 14.04 16.45 17.90
N GLN A 24 14.24 15.40 17.11
CA GLN A 24 13.16 14.78 16.34
C GLN A 24 13.15 13.27 16.64
N ASP A 25 12.06 12.76 17.19
CA ASP A 25 11.73 11.31 17.26
C ASP A 25 11.43 10.79 15.85
N VAL A 26 12.32 11.08 14.90
CA VAL A 26 12.23 10.67 13.51
C VAL A 26 13.28 9.59 13.32
N PRO A 27 12.92 8.42 12.77
CA PRO A 27 13.88 7.35 12.59
C PRO A 27 15.04 7.81 11.70
N PRO A 28 16.29 7.44 12.03
CA PRO A 28 17.44 7.86 11.23
C PRO A 28 17.42 7.16 9.86
N LEU A 29 17.68 7.93 8.80
CA LEU A 29 17.93 7.41 7.46
C LEU A 29 19.44 7.19 7.30
N GLU A 30 19.84 5.93 7.14
CA GLU A 30 21.20 5.50 6.86
C GLU A 30 21.40 5.36 5.35
N LEU A 31 22.55 5.82 4.85
CA LEU A 31 22.94 5.70 3.45
C LEU A 31 24.24 4.91 3.37
N THR A 32 24.22 3.82 2.63
CA THR A 32 25.41 3.04 2.25
C THR A 32 25.63 3.18 0.75
N MET A 33 26.87 3.43 0.34
CA MET A 33 27.24 3.55 -1.07
C MET A 33 28.30 2.52 -1.45
N GLU A 34 28.05 1.80 -2.54
CA GLU A 34 28.98 0.88 -3.18
C GLU A 34 29.11 1.24 -4.67
N GLY A 35 30.11 2.06 -4.99
CA GLY A 35 30.23 2.64 -6.33
C GLY A 35 29.05 3.55 -6.66
N ASN A 36 28.31 3.21 -7.71
CA ASN A 36 27.09 3.91 -8.12
C ASN A 36 25.82 3.41 -7.43
N SER A 37 25.91 2.30 -6.69
CA SER A 37 24.77 1.73 -5.99
C SER A 37 24.60 2.40 -4.63
N MET A 38 23.38 2.80 -4.33
CA MET A 38 23.00 3.48 -3.09
C MET A 38 21.92 2.66 -2.39
N THR A 39 22.16 2.35 -1.11
CA THR A 39 21.18 1.69 -0.24
C THR A 39 20.78 2.66 0.85
N PHE A 40 19.49 2.92 0.95
CA PHE A 40 18.90 3.74 2.00
C PHE A 40 18.15 2.85 2.97
N GLN A 41 18.38 3.01 4.28
CA GLN A 41 17.70 2.26 5.32
C GLN A 41 17.14 3.20 6.39
N LEU A 42 15.84 3.13 6.65
CA LEU A 42 15.16 3.87 7.68
C LEU A 42 14.79 2.94 8.84
N LYS A 43 15.37 3.18 10.02
CA LYS A 43 15.16 2.33 11.20
C LYS A 43 13.86 2.64 11.94
N SER A 44 12.70 2.38 11.33
CA SER A 44 11.40 2.53 11.97
C SER A 44 10.92 1.22 12.59
N GLY A 45 10.44 1.27 13.84
CA GLY A 45 9.81 0.13 14.51
C GLY A 45 8.32 -0.01 14.19
N ASP A 46 7.71 1.01 13.58
CA ASP A 46 6.32 0.97 13.14
C ASP A 46 6.26 0.70 11.64
N LEU A 47 5.92 -0.54 11.30
CA LEU A 47 5.84 -1.02 9.92
C LEU A 47 4.50 -0.65 9.24
N SER A 48 3.55 -0.05 9.97
CA SER A 48 2.31 0.48 9.39
C SER A 48 2.50 1.85 8.72
N GLU A 49 3.62 2.51 8.99
CA GLU A 49 3.94 3.80 8.38
C GLU A 49 4.38 3.62 6.93
N SER A 50 4.13 4.64 6.11
CA SER A 50 4.72 4.75 4.77
C SER A 50 5.70 5.89 4.66
N TRP A 51 6.81 5.64 3.97
CA TRP A 51 7.93 6.57 3.89
C TRP A 51 8.45 6.72 2.46
N ILE A 52 8.63 7.95 2.02
CA ILE A 52 9.20 8.26 0.71
C ILE A 52 10.59 8.85 0.85
N LEU A 53 11.52 8.37 0.03
CA LEU A 53 12.83 9.00 -0.15
C LEU A 53 12.63 10.30 -0.91
N GLN A 54 13.15 11.39 -0.37
CA GLN A 54 13.22 12.67 -1.06
C GLN A 54 14.66 13.08 -1.31
N GLN A 55 14.89 13.83 -2.39
CA GLN A 55 16.17 14.49 -2.63
C GLN A 55 16.04 16.01 -2.71
N SER A 56 17.17 16.68 -2.51
CA SER A 56 17.32 18.12 -2.70
C SER A 56 18.74 18.46 -3.14
N SER A 57 18.90 19.42 -4.04
CA SER A 57 20.22 19.98 -4.41
C SER A 57 20.63 21.15 -3.52
N ASP A 58 19.67 21.85 -2.92
CA ASP A 58 19.88 23.08 -2.14
C ASP A 58 19.54 22.93 -0.64
N GLY A 59 18.96 21.80 -0.24
CA GLY A 59 18.47 21.53 1.11
C GLY A 59 17.14 22.21 1.45
N ALA A 60 16.58 23.00 0.53
CA ALA A 60 15.37 23.79 0.71
C ALA A 60 14.19 23.24 -0.11
N LYS A 61 14.41 22.93 -1.38
CA LYS A 61 13.41 22.36 -2.29
C LYS A 61 13.59 20.85 -2.37
N TRP A 62 12.53 20.13 -2.04
CA TRP A 62 12.56 18.67 -1.94
C TRP A 62 11.65 18.04 -2.99
N THR A 63 12.16 17.01 -3.63
CA THR A 63 11.44 16.22 -4.64
C THR A 63 11.30 14.78 -4.15
N ASP A 64 10.09 14.24 -4.24
CA ASP A 64 9.80 12.83 -3.98
C ASP A 64 10.47 11.94 -5.04
N LEU A 65 11.14 10.88 -4.60
CA LEU A 65 11.85 9.94 -5.46
C LEU A 65 11.13 8.59 -5.53
N VAL A 66 11.28 7.80 -4.47
CA VAL A 66 10.81 6.42 -4.43
C VAL A 66 10.34 6.07 -3.01
N PRO A 67 9.27 5.26 -2.87
CA PRO A 67 8.90 4.69 -1.59
C PRO A 67 10.05 3.84 -1.01
N LEU A 68 10.23 3.87 0.31
CA LEU A 68 11.26 3.10 1.03
C LEU A 68 10.81 1.65 1.31
N GLU A 69 9.63 1.24 0.83
CA GLU A 69 9.08 -0.10 1.00
C GLU A 69 9.68 -1.12 0.01
N GLY A 70 10.59 -0.69 -0.87
CA GLY A 70 11.24 -1.53 -1.89
C GLY A 70 12.07 -2.70 -1.34
N SER A 71 12.50 -2.61 -0.08
CA SER A 71 13.04 -3.72 0.72
C SER A 71 12.63 -3.53 2.18
N ARG A 72 11.83 -4.45 2.71
CA ARG A 72 11.56 -4.56 4.14
C ARG A 72 12.52 -5.56 4.75
N ASP A 73 13.19 -5.19 5.84
CA ASP A 73 13.95 -6.13 6.67
C ASP A 73 13.50 -6.03 8.14
N MET A 74 14.08 -6.85 9.02
CA MET A 74 13.74 -6.83 10.45
C MET A 74 14.07 -5.50 11.16
N VAL A 75 14.75 -4.56 10.48
CA VAL A 75 15.21 -3.29 11.06
C VAL A 75 14.53 -2.06 10.45
N GLY A 76 13.63 -2.22 9.46
CA GLY A 76 12.72 -1.17 9.00
C GLY A 76 12.49 -1.15 7.48
N PHE A 77 12.47 0.06 6.91
CA PHE A 77 12.22 0.31 5.49
C PHE A 77 13.53 0.57 4.76
N GLY A 78 13.66 0.13 3.51
CA GLY A 78 14.82 0.44 2.70
C GLY A 78 14.59 0.36 1.20
N VAL A 79 15.51 0.98 0.46
CA VAL A 79 15.53 0.88 -1.00
C VAL A 79 16.96 0.86 -1.49
N LYS A 80 17.24 0.00 -2.47
CA LYS A 80 18.48 0.00 -3.22
C LYS A 80 18.23 0.55 -4.61
N ALA A 81 18.97 1.58 -4.99
CA ALA A 81 18.85 2.25 -6.27
C ALA A 81 20.21 2.73 -6.77
N ASP A 82 20.38 2.85 -8.08
CA ASP A 82 21.60 3.40 -8.65
C ASP A 82 21.48 4.93 -8.76
N ARG A 83 22.61 5.65 -8.70
CA ARG A 83 22.63 7.12 -8.85
C ARG A 83 21.89 7.60 -10.10
N ALA A 84 22.02 6.85 -11.20
CA ALA A 84 21.34 7.17 -12.45
C ALA A 84 19.82 7.05 -12.35
N THR A 85 19.29 6.04 -11.64
CA THR A 85 17.84 5.83 -11.51
C THR A 85 17.18 6.85 -10.60
N LEU A 86 17.92 7.43 -9.65
CA LEU A 86 17.46 8.54 -8.81
C LEU A 86 17.57 9.92 -9.49
N GLY A 87 18.00 9.98 -10.76
CA GLY A 87 18.17 11.23 -11.48
C GLY A 87 19.27 12.12 -10.91
N ILE A 88 20.21 11.54 -10.15
CA ILE A 88 21.30 12.29 -9.51
C ILE A 88 22.37 12.66 -10.54
N GLY A 89 22.55 11.86 -11.59
CA GLY A 89 23.58 12.08 -12.62
C GLY A 89 24.97 12.35 -12.00
N ASP A 90 25.62 13.41 -12.48
CA ASP A 90 26.94 13.88 -12.01
C ASP A 90 26.86 14.93 -10.89
N LEU A 91 25.72 15.08 -10.22
CA LEU A 91 25.58 16.07 -9.15
C LEU A 91 26.65 15.84 -8.06
N GLU A 92 27.45 16.89 -7.82
CA GLU A 92 28.53 16.89 -6.81
C GLU A 92 27.97 16.78 -5.38
N LYS A 93 26.77 17.32 -5.16
CA LYS A 93 26.12 17.34 -3.85
C LYS A 93 24.62 17.15 -3.98
N VAL A 94 24.10 16.17 -3.26
CA VAL A 94 22.67 15.90 -3.11
C VAL A 94 22.40 15.59 -1.64
N PHE A 95 21.32 16.13 -1.12
CA PHE A 95 20.79 15.82 0.19
C PHE A 95 19.65 14.82 0.07
N PHE A 96 19.56 13.91 1.03
CA PHE A 96 18.47 12.95 1.13
C PHE A 96 17.77 13.08 2.47
N ARG A 97 16.46 12.82 2.47
CA ARG A 97 15.68 12.63 3.70
C ARG A 97 14.56 11.62 3.44
N ALA A 98 14.07 11.01 4.50
CA ALA A 98 12.82 10.29 4.48
C ALA A 98 11.69 11.23 4.91
N LYS A 99 10.53 11.12 4.26
CA LYS A 99 9.31 11.84 4.63
C LYS A 99 8.19 10.83 4.81
N LYS A 100 7.46 10.90 5.92
CA LYS A 100 6.21 10.13 6.08
C LYS A 100 5.23 10.58 5.02
N PHE A 101 4.59 9.63 4.36
CA PHE A 101 3.52 9.93 3.41
C PHE A 101 2.42 8.87 3.50
N SER A 102 1.24 9.25 3.06
CA SER A 102 0.10 8.36 2.89
C SER A 102 0.13 7.93 1.43
N LEU A 103 0.49 6.67 1.17
CA LEU A 103 0.60 6.14 -0.21
C LEU A 103 -0.73 6.30 -0.96
N ASN A 104 -1.82 6.11 -0.22
CA ASN A 104 -3.17 6.04 -0.74
C ASN A 104 -3.98 7.30 -0.40
N GLU A 105 -3.34 8.46 -0.28
CA GLU A 105 -4.04 9.70 0.14
C GLU A 105 -5.20 10.07 -0.79
N GLU A 106 -5.00 10.00 -2.11
CA GLU A 106 -6.09 10.28 -3.06
C GLU A 106 -7.24 9.27 -2.94
N VAL A 107 -6.89 7.99 -2.80
CA VAL A 107 -7.87 6.91 -2.57
C VAL A 107 -8.63 7.15 -1.28
N LYS A 108 -7.95 7.57 -0.20
CA LYS A 108 -8.56 7.90 1.09
C LYS A 108 -9.55 9.05 0.99
N GLN A 109 -9.24 10.10 0.23
CA GLN A 109 -10.18 11.20 0.02
C GLN A 109 -11.43 10.74 -0.75
N LYS A 110 -11.26 9.91 -1.79
CA LYS A 110 -12.38 9.30 -2.53
C LYS A 110 -13.23 8.38 -1.63
N TYR A 111 -12.59 7.53 -0.83
CA TYR A 111 -13.23 6.67 0.16
C TYR A 111 -14.07 7.46 1.15
N LEU A 112 -13.54 8.54 1.75
CA LEU A 112 -14.28 9.35 2.72
C LEU A 112 -15.50 10.05 2.11
N ALA A 113 -15.37 10.55 0.88
CA ALA A 113 -16.49 11.16 0.16
C ALA A 113 -17.59 10.14 -0.18
N ALA A 114 -17.19 8.94 -0.60
CA ALA A 114 -18.07 7.83 -0.91
C ALA A 114 -18.81 7.30 0.33
N LEU A 115 -18.09 7.14 1.45
CA LEU A 115 -18.66 6.74 2.73
C LEU A 115 -19.70 7.74 3.23
N ALA A 116 -19.38 9.04 3.21
CA ALA A 116 -20.32 10.09 3.61
C ALA A 116 -21.59 10.08 2.75
N ARG A 117 -21.46 9.75 1.46
CA ARG A 117 -22.61 9.62 0.56
C ARG A 117 -23.46 8.40 0.88
N TRP A 118 -22.85 7.26 1.16
CA TRP A 118 -23.57 6.05 1.59
C TRP A 118 -24.34 6.28 2.90
N ASP A 119 -23.66 6.88 3.89
CA ASP A 119 -24.24 7.18 5.20
C ASP A 119 -25.44 8.15 5.11
N GLU A 120 -25.45 9.06 4.12
CA GLU A 120 -26.56 10.00 3.89
C GLU A 120 -27.87 9.29 3.54
N PHE A 121 -27.81 8.16 2.82
CA PHE A 121 -29.00 7.38 2.48
C PHE A 121 -29.50 6.53 3.66
N ASN A 122 -28.63 6.22 4.63
CA ASN A 122 -28.96 5.47 5.85
C ASN A 122 -29.77 4.18 5.56
N LEU A 123 -29.38 3.45 4.51
CA LEU A 123 -30.03 2.22 4.08
C LEU A 123 -29.69 1.10 5.05
N THR A 124 -30.69 0.62 5.78
CA THR A 124 -30.57 -0.51 6.73
C THR A 124 -31.27 -1.77 6.23
N ASN A 125 -32.14 -1.64 5.24
CA ASN A 125 -32.90 -2.73 4.63
C ASN A 125 -32.66 -2.70 3.12
N TYR A 126 -31.94 -3.67 2.59
CA TYR A 126 -31.62 -3.75 1.16
C TYR A 126 -31.17 -5.16 0.77
N SER A 127 -31.23 -5.46 -0.52
CA SER A 127 -30.54 -6.62 -1.11
C SER A 127 -29.49 -6.16 -2.09
N TYR A 128 -28.42 -6.94 -2.27
CA TYR A 128 -27.40 -6.67 -3.28
C TYR A 128 -26.80 -7.95 -3.84
N LEU A 129 -26.35 -7.89 -5.10
CA LEU A 129 -25.60 -8.96 -5.75
C LEU A 129 -24.11 -8.62 -5.70
N VAL A 130 -23.27 -9.61 -5.42
CA VAL A 130 -21.82 -9.44 -5.52
C VAL A 130 -21.17 -10.62 -6.22
N ASN A 131 -20.25 -10.31 -7.12
CA ASN A 131 -19.28 -11.22 -7.68
C ASN A 131 -17.92 -10.87 -7.08
N SER A 132 -17.26 -11.81 -6.40
CA SER A 132 -15.98 -11.58 -5.73
C SER A 132 -15.01 -12.70 -6.00
N ASN A 133 -13.73 -12.37 -6.09
CA ASN A 133 -12.63 -13.30 -6.21
C ASN A 133 -11.49 -12.91 -5.27
N GLN A 134 -10.80 -13.92 -4.76
CA GLN A 134 -9.57 -13.77 -4.01
C GLN A 134 -8.69 -15.01 -4.22
N GLY A 135 -7.53 -14.82 -4.86
CA GLY A 135 -6.65 -15.92 -5.24
C GLY A 135 -7.40 -17.01 -6.04
N MET A 136 -7.47 -18.23 -5.48
CA MET A 136 -8.12 -19.39 -6.12
C MET A 136 -9.60 -19.54 -5.75
N ILE A 137 -10.16 -18.61 -4.98
CA ILE A 137 -11.55 -18.62 -4.53
C ILE A 137 -12.34 -17.56 -5.29
N SER A 138 -13.56 -17.89 -5.72
CA SER A 138 -14.52 -16.92 -6.21
C SER A 138 -15.94 -17.30 -5.84
N TYR A 139 -16.82 -16.31 -5.75
CA TYR A 139 -18.23 -16.54 -5.55
C TYR A 139 -19.07 -15.42 -6.16
N GLU A 140 -20.30 -15.78 -6.50
CA GLU A 140 -21.38 -14.87 -6.80
C GLU A 140 -22.54 -15.19 -5.86
N ALA A 141 -23.01 -14.19 -5.12
CA ALA A 141 -24.07 -14.37 -4.14
C ALA A 141 -24.92 -13.11 -3.98
N ARG A 142 -26.21 -13.32 -3.68
CA ARG A 142 -27.12 -12.26 -3.28
C ARG A 142 -27.24 -12.23 -1.77
N TYR A 143 -27.07 -11.05 -1.20
CA TYR A 143 -27.20 -10.80 0.23
C TYR A 143 -28.47 -10.01 0.49
N THR A 144 -29.22 -10.40 1.51
CA THR A 144 -30.35 -9.63 2.05
C THR A 144 -29.94 -9.09 3.42
N VAL A 145 -30.01 -7.78 3.57
CA VAL A 145 -29.72 -7.04 4.79
C VAL A 145 -31.01 -6.47 5.34
N VAL A 146 -31.28 -6.72 6.61
CA VAL A 146 -32.44 -6.22 7.35
C VAL A 146 -31.97 -5.65 8.68
N ASP A 147 -32.40 -4.43 9.02
CA ASP A 147 -31.95 -3.69 10.21
C ASP A 147 -30.42 -3.59 10.33
N GLY A 148 -29.71 -3.54 9.20
CA GLY A 148 -28.25 -3.46 9.12
C GLY A 148 -27.52 -4.79 9.29
N GLU A 149 -28.23 -5.91 9.42
CA GLU A 149 -27.65 -7.25 9.55
C GLU A 149 -27.99 -8.13 8.35
N VAL A 150 -27.04 -8.98 7.90
CA VAL A 150 -27.34 -9.98 6.86
C VAL A 150 -28.27 -11.04 7.43
N THR A 151 -29.45 -11.19 6.84
CA THR A 151 -30.42 -12.22 7.22
C THR A 151 -30.47 -13.39 6.25
N GLU A 152 -30.03 -13.20 5.02
CA GLU A 152 -30.03 -14.24 3.98
C GLU A 152 -28.85 -14.07 3.02
N VAL A 153 -28.29 -15.21 2.61
CA VAL A 153 -27.27 -15.30 1.56
C VAL A 153 -27.68 -16.38 0.57
N GLU A 154 -28.05 -15.98 -0.64
CA GLU A 154 -28.33 -16.88 -1.75
C GLU A 154 -27.04 -17.05 -2.58
N THR A 155 -26.46 -18.24 -2.53
CA THR A 155 -25.28 -18.56 -3.34
C THR A 155 -25.70 -18.92 -4.76
N ILE A 156 -25.22 -18.16 -5.74
CA ILE A 156 -25.49 -18.38 -7.17
C ILE A 156 -24.39 -19.23 -7.78
N LEU A 157 -23.13 -18.87 -7.50
CA LEU A 157 -21.94 -19.57 -7.97
C LEU A 157 -20.86 -19.54 -6.88
N ALA A 158 -20.09 -20.61 -6.76
CA ALA A 158 -18.91 -20.65 -5.92
C ALA A 158 -17.83 -21.56 -6.51
N TRP A 159 -16.57 -21.13 -6.39
CA TRP A 159 -15.39 -21.91 -6.68
C TRP A 159 -14.37 -21.77 -5.54
N PRO A 160 -13.80 -22.87 -5.04
CA PRO A 160 -14.18 -24.26 -5.32
C PRO A 160 -15.64 -24.57 -4.90
N PRO A 161 -16.28 -25.64 -5.38
CA PRO A 161 -17.72 -25.88 -5.17
C PRO A 161 -18.16 -26.07 -3.71
N PHE A 162 -17.21 -26.29 -2.81
CA PHE A 162 -17.44 -26.40 -1.36
C PHE A 162 -17.23 -25.08 -0.62
N PHE A 163 -16.83 -24.02 -1.32
CA PHE A 163 -16.70 -22.70 -0.73
C PHE A 163 -18.09 -22.12 -0.49
N GLU A 164 -18.33 -21.66 0.73
CA GLU A 164 -19.52 -20.93 1.10
C GLU A 164 -19.18 -19.44 1.15
N PRO A 165 -19.95 -18.57 0.46
CA PRO A 165 -19.81 -17.13 0.60
C PRO A 165 -19.85 -16.70 2.08
N PRO A 166 -19.11 -15.64 2.47
CA PRO A 166 -19.14 -15.15 3.83
C PRO A 166 -20.58 -14.93 4.33
N PRO A 167 -21.00 -15.47 5.48
CA PRO A 167 -22.41 -15.43 5.89
C PRO A 167 -22.89 -14.05 6.35
N SER A 168 -21.95 -13.15 6.67
CA SER A 168 -22.23 -11.81 7.21
C SER A 168 -21.36 -10.80 6.48
N ARG A 169 -21.82 -10.35 5.32
CA ARG A 169 -21.17 -9.29 4.56
C ARG A 169 -22.17 -8.22 4.12
N THR A 170 -22.07 -7.03 4.70
CA THR A 170 -22.85 -5.84 4.30
C THR A 170 -22.04 -4.93 3.38
N ILE A 171 -22.60 -3.79 2.98
CA ILE A 171 -21.87 -2.78 2.17
C ILE A 171 -20.81 -2.08 3.03
N GLU A 172 -21.10 -1.88 4.32
CA GLU A 172 -20.16 -1.37 5.32
C GLU A 172 -18.93 -2.28 5.45
N ASP A 173 -19.10 -3.61 5.36
CA ASP A 173 -17.96 -4.54 5.37
C ASP A 173 -17.08 -4.41 4.11
N TRP A 174 -17.66 -4.04 2.98
CA TRP A 174 -16.90 -3.70 1.77
C TRP A 174 -16.15 -2.38 1.94
N PHE A 175 -16.76 -1.35 2.55
CA PHE A 175 -16.03 -0.14 2.96
C PHE A 175 -14.89 -0.45 3.94
N ALA A 176 -15.13 -1.31 4.93
CA ALA A 176 -14.10 -1.73 5.89
C ALA A 176 -12.95 -2.47 5.21
N THR A 177 -13.24 -3.26 4.17
CA THR A 177 -12.21 -3.90 3.32
C THR A 177 -11.31 -2.84 2.67
N VAL A 178 -11.88 -1.79 2.09
CA VAL A 178 -11.12 -0.70 1.47
C VAL A 178 -10.32 0.08 2.52
N ALA A 179 -10.94 0.44 3.65
CA ALA A 179 -10.28 1.14 4.74
C ALA A 179 -9.05 0.37 5.26
N SER A 180 -9.20 -0.94 5.45
CA SER A 180 -8.11 -1.81 5.90
C SER A 180 -6.96 -1.84 4.90
N ALA A 181 -7.23 -1.84 3.58
CA ALA A 181 -6.18 -1.79 2.56
C ALA A 181 -5.45 -0.45 2.54
N ILE A 182 -6.18 0.66 2.75
CA ILE A 182 -5.58 1.99 2.90
C ILE A 182 -4.64 2.02 4.11
N ASP A 183 -5.11 1.54 5.26
CA ASP A 183 -4.35 1.53 6.52
C ASP A 183 -3.13 0.62 6.46
N GLN A 184 -3.19 -0.47 5.68
CA GLN A 184 -2.07 -1.37 5.43
C GLN A 184 -1.08 -0.86 4.37
N ASN A 185 -1.35 0.31 3.77
CA ASN A 185 -0.61 0.84 2.61
C ASN A 185 -0.49 -0.20 1.50
N ALA A 186 -1.61 -0.80 1.12
CA ALA A 186 -1.68 -1.75 0.01
C ALA A 186 -1.03 -1.16 -1.25
N VAL A 187 -0.36 -2.02 -2.01
CA VAL A 187 0.39 -1.65 -3.22
C VAL A 187 -0.53 -1.06 -4.28
N THR A 188 -1.70 -1.67 -4.46
CA THR A 188 -2.71 -1.26 -5.42
C THR A 188 -4.06 -1.21 -4.73
N ILE A 189 -4.76 -0.09 -4.89
CA ILE A 189 -6.17 0.07 -4.50
C ILE A 189 -6.88 0.80 -5.64
N GLU A 190 -7.67 0.07 -6.42
CA GLU A 190 -8.45 0.59 -7.53
C GLU A 190 -9.93 0.35 -7.22
N ILE A 191 -10.68 1.41 -6.92
CA ILE A 191 -12.10 1.32 -6.57
C ILE A 191 -12.90 2.24 -7.47
N ASP A 192 -13.92 1.67 -8.11
CA ASP A 192 -14.98 2.45 -8.74
C ASP A 192 -16.13 2.61 -7.75
N TRP A 193 -16.37 3.86 -7.34
CA TRP A 193 -17.44 4.21 -6.43
C TRP A 193 -18.74 4.48 -7.19
N ASN A 194 -19.85 3.93 -6.72
CA ASN A 194 -21.14 4.21 -7.31
C ASN A 194 -21.49 5.70 -7.13
N SER A 195 -21.78 6.39 -8.23
CA SER A 195 -22.01 7.84 -8.20
C SER A 195 -23.33 8.25 -7.54
N GLU A 196 -24.30 7.34 -7.42
CA GLU A 196 -25.62 7.63 -6.88
C GLU A 196 -25.65 7.41 -5.37
N LEU A 197 -25.26 6.22 -4.92
CA LEU A 197 -25.36 5.77 -3.52
C LEU A 197 -24.00 5.76 -2.79
N GLY A 198 -22.87 5.81 -3.50
CA GLY A 198 -21.53 5.88 -2.88
C GLY A 198 -20.87 4.55 -2.52
N TYR A 199 -21.54 3.39 -2.64
CA TYR A 199 -20.92 2.09 -2.35
C TYR A 199 -19.76 1.73 -3.31
N PRO A 200 -18.83 0.84 -2.92
CA PRO A 200 -17.73 0.39 -3.78
C PRO A 200 -18.22 -0.60 -4.85
N GLU A 201 -18.76 -0.06 -5.96
CA GLU A 201 -19.37 -0.81 -7.06
C GLU A 201 -18.43 -1.82 -7.70
N SER A 202 -17.17 -1.46 -7.88
CA SER A 202 -16.12 -2.40 -8.27
C SER A 202 -14.86 -2.11 -7.48
N GLY A 203 -14.04 -3.13 -7.25
CA GLY A 203 -12.76 -2.93 -6.60
C GLY A 203 -11.75 -4.01 -6.91
N PHE A 204 -10.48 -3.59 -6.96
CA PHE A 204 -9.32 -4.45 -6.99
C PHE A 204 -8.29 -3.96 -5.96
N ILE A 205 -7.87 -4.86 -5.09
CA ILE A 205 -6.87 -4.60 -4.05
C ILE A 205 -5.75 -5.64 -4.19
N ASP A 206 -4.52 -5.16 -4.21
CA ASP A 206 -3.30 -5.95 -4.07
C ASP A 206 -2.49 -5.40 -2.90
N ILE A 207 -2.38 -6.19 -1.82
CA ILE A 207 -1.64 -5.81 -0.61
C ILE A 207 -0.12 -5.92 -0.83
N SER A 208 0.33 -6.85 -1.68
CA SER A 208 1.74 -7.21 -1.82
C SER A 208 2.03 -7.78 -3.20
N ARG A 209 2.98 -7.15 -3.91
CA ARG A 209 3.49 -7.60 -5.24
C ARG A 209 4.02 -9.04 -5.28
N MET A 210 4.21 -9.66 -4.11
CA MET A 210 4.83 -10.97 -3.98
C MET A 210 3.81 -12.08 -3.69
N LEU A 211 2.56 -11.76 -3.34
CA LEU A 211 1.56 -12.71 -2.83
C LEU A 211 0.24 -12.59 -3.60
N ALA A 212 0.10 -13.40 -4.66
CA ALA A 212 -1.10 -13.39 -5.51
C ALA A 212 -2.37 -13.93 -4.83
N ASP A 213 -2.25 -14.65 -3.71
CA ASP A 213 -3.38 -15.13 -2.91
C ASP A 213 -4.04 -14.03 -2.07
N GLU A 214 -3.36 -12.89 -1.89
CA GLU A 214 -3.90 -11.71 -1.22
C GLU A 214 -4.72 -10.82 -2.16
N GLU A 215 -4.48 -10.90 -3.48
CA GLU A 215 -5.19 -10.13 -4.51
C GLU A 215 -6.69 -10.41 -4.45
N ARG A 216 -7.48 -9.35 -4.33
CA ARG A 216 -8.94 -9.43 -4.21
C ARG A 216 -9.62 -8.51 -5.22
N GLY A 217 -10.51 -9.09 -6.01
CA GLY A 217 -11.42 -8.37 -6.90
C GLY A 217 -12.88 -8.53 -6.47
N TRP A 218 -13.71 -7.52 -6.76
CA TRP A 218 -15.16 -7.64 -6.67
C TRP A 218 -15.92 -6.70 -7.61
N THR A 219 -17.19 -7.02 -7.82
CA THR A 219 -18.20 -6.15 -8.42
C THR A 219 -19.51 -6.34 -7.65
N ILE A 220 -20.08 -5.24 -7.16
CA ILE A 220 -21.36 -5.16 -6.47
C ILE A 220 -22.37 -4.52 -7.42
N SER A 221 -23.53 -5.15 -7.56
CA SER A 221 -24.60 -4.68 -8.44
C SER A 221 -25.98 -4.92 -7.83
N GLU A 222 -27.01 -4.41 -8.51
CA GLU A 222 -28.41 -4.67 -8.16
C GLU A 222 -28.79 -4.32 -6.71
N ILE A 223 -28.22 -3.25 -6.15
CA ILE A 223 -28.63 -2.75 -4.84
C ILE A 223 -30.08 -2.29 -4.91
N THR A 224 -30.93 -2.96 -4.14
CA THR A 224 -32.37 -2.71 -4.10
C THR A 224 -32.79 -2.50 -2.65
N PRO A 225 -33.21 -1.28 -2.25
CA PRO A 225 -33.79 -1.03 -0.94
C PRO A 225 -35.01 -1.94 -0.70
N LEU A 226 -35.18 -2.39 0.54
CA LEU A 226 -36.33 -3.17 0.99
C LEU A 226 -37.21 -2.30 1.88
N GLU A 227 -38.53 -2.53 1.84
CA GLU A 227 -39.52 -1.85 2.68
C GLU A 227 -39.51 -2.36 4.13
#